data_AF-W4H0R2-F1
#
_entry.id   AF-W4H0R2-F1
#
_cell.length_a   1.000
_cell.length_b   1.000
_cell.length_c   1.000
_cell.angle_alpha   90.00
_cell.angle_beta   90.00
_cell.angle_gamma   90.00
#
_symmetry.space_group_name_H-M   'P 1'
#
loop_
_entity.id
_entity.type
_entity.pdbx_description
1 polymer ?
#
loop_
_entity_poly.entity_id
_entity_poly.type
_entity_poly.pdbx_seq_one_letter_code
_entity_poly.pdbx_strand_id
1 'polypeptide(L)'
;MLEGLYRVRETFYGSAVTLQVAPNQADVDAYTSAVTSTGKPIEWESSSIHYAPTVSADKLKDITPNLAHSDLYVCGPADFIATTEEALVAAGGSKDQIHVYSFDNAQLGARKIE
;
A
#
# COMPACT_ATOMS: atom_id res chain seq x y z
N MET A 1 0.89 8.60 -1.94
CA MET A 1 -0.23 8.09 -2.76
C MET A 1 -1.59 8.52 -2.21
N LEU A 2 -1.90 8.23 -0.94
CA LEU A 2 -3.19 8.56 -0.32
C LEU A 2 -3.63 10.03 -0.46
N GLU A 3 -2.73 10.99 -0.24
CA GLU A 3 -3.07 12.42 -0.38
C GLU A 3 -3.56 12.79 -1.80
N GLY A 4 -3.00 12.17 -2.83
CA GLY A 4 -3.44 12.38 -4.21
C GLY A 4 -4.88 11.92 -4.42
N LEU A 5 -5.21 10.70 -3.97
CA LEU A 5 -6.58 10.17 -4.01
C LEU A 5 -7.54 11.03 -3.20
N TYR A 6 -7.14 11.47 -2.01
CA TYR A 6 -7.92 12.37 -1.17
C TYR A 6 -8.27 13.69 -1.86
N ARG A 7 -7.34 14.26 -2.64
CA ARG A 7 -7.57 15.52 -3.38
C ARG A 7 -8.60 15.38 -4.49
N VAL A 8 -8.76 14.19 -5.08
CA VAL A 8 -9.75 13.91 -6.13
C VAL A 8 -10.96 13.13 -5.62
N ARG A 9 -11.11 12.99 -4.29
CA ARG A 9 -12.12 12.14 -3.64
C ARG A 9 -13.56 12.40 -4.10
N GLU A 10 -13.89 13.62 -4.50
CA GLU A 10 -15.23 13.97 -5.01
C GLU A 10 -15.58 13.26 -6.33
N THR A 11 -14.57 12.79 -7.05
CA THR A 11 -14.70 12.08 -8.34
C THR A 11 -14.20 10.63 -8.27
N PHE A 12 -13.63 10.23 -7.13
CA PHE A 12 -13.17 8.86 -6.89
C PHE A 12 -14.23 8.10 -6.09
N TYR A 13 -14.89 7.15 -6.75
CA TYR A 13 -15.98 6.35 -6.17
C TYR A 13 -15.50 5.06 -5.48
N GLY A 14 -14.19 4.93 -5.21
CA GLY A 14 -13.61 3.77 -4.53
C GLY A 14 -13.30 4.02 -3.06
N SER A 15 -12.68 3.03 -2.43
CA SER A 15 -12.06 3.15 -1.11
C SER A 15 -10.54 2.99 -1.20
N ALA A 16 -9.83 3.51 -0.20
CA ALA A 16 -8.37 3.40 -0.10
C ALA A 16 -7.97 2.77 1.23
N VAL A 17 -7.26 1.64 1.17
CA VAL A 17 -6.75 0.96 2.37
C VAL A 17 -5.24 1.06 2.37
N THR A 18 -4.67 1.56 3.46
CA THR A 18 -3.22 1.62 3.65
C THR A 18 -2.81 0.61 4.71
N LEU A 19 -1.85 -0.26 4.39
CA LEU A 19 -1.22 -1.15 5.36
C LEU A 19 0.22 -0.67 5.59
N GLN A 20 0.51 -0.18 6.79
CA GLN A 20 1.85 0.11 7.26
C GLN A 20 2.45 -1.13 7.88
N VAL A 21 3.65 -1.51 7.44
CA VAL A 21 4.36 -2.70 7.95
C VAL A 21 5.70 -2.29 8.53
N ALA A 22 5.87 -2.54 9.83
CA ALA A 22 7.11 -2.33 10.56
C ALA A 22 7.13 -3.22 11.81
N PRO A 23 8.29 -3.55 12.39
CA PRO A 23 8.34 -4.35 13.61
C PRO A 23 7.53 -3.76 14.78
N ASN A 24 7.48 -2.43 14.89
CA ASN A 24 6.71 -1.72 15.92
C ASN A 24 5.82 -0.62 15.31
N GLN A 25 4.64 -0.42 15.91
CA GLN A 25 3.70 0.65 15.54
C GLN A 25 4.35 2.04 15.65
N ALA A 26 5.15 2.26 16.69
CA ALA A 26 5.83 3.53 16.93
C ALA A 26 6.73 3.97 15.76
N ASP A 27 7.26 3.00 14.98
CA ASP A 27 8.11 3.27 13.83
C ASP A 27 7.32 3.88 12.65
N VAL A 28 5.99 3.67 12.63
CA VAL A 28 5.11 4.14 11.55
C VAL A 28 4.16 5.27 11.96
N ASP A 29 3.96 5.50 13.26
CA ASP A 29 3.04 6.51 13.80
C ASP A 29 3.31 7.93 13.27
N ALA A 30 4.60 8.29 13.14
CA ALA A 30 5.00 9.57 12.57
C ALA A 30 4.47 9.75 11.13
N TYR A 31 4.39 8.67 10.36
CA TYR A 31 3.97 8.72 8.95
C TYR A 31 2.46 8.77 8.77
N THR A 32 1.67 8.53 9.83
CA THR A 32 0.21 8.60 9.78
C THR A 32 -0.30 10.04 9.77
N SER A 33 0.44 10.98 10.38
CA SER A 33 0.03 12.37 10.53
C SER A 33 0.94 13.38 9.80
N ALA A 34 2.24 13.08 9.66
CA ALA A 34 3.24 14.05 9.19
C ALA A 34 3.47 14.07 7.67
N VAL A 35 2.87 13.14 6.91
CA VAL A 35 3.18 12.98 5.46
C VAL A 35 2.32 13.81 4.53
N THR A 36 1.31 14.50 5.05
CA THR A 36 0.47 15.36 4.21
C THR A 36 1.14 16.71 3.98
N SER A 37 0.94 17.30 2.80
CA SER A 37 1.45 18.65 2.52
C SER A 37 0.92 19.75 3.46
N THR A 38 -0.18 19.48 4.18
CA THR A 38 -0.80 20.39 5.13
C THR A 38 -0.34 20.16 6.57
N GLY A 39 0.43 19.09 6.83
CA GLY A 39 0.83 18.67 8.18
C GLY A 39 -0.33 18.24 9.08
N LYS A 40 -1.49 17.94 8.48
CA LYS A 40 -2.70 17.48 9.17
C LYS A 40 -3.08 16.07 8.71
N PRO A 41 -3.66 15.23 9.58
CA PRO A 41 -4.18 13.93 9.17
C PRO A 41 -5.21 14.05 8.04
N ILE A 42 -5.25 13.04 7.17
CA ILE A 42 -6.30 12.90 6.15
C ILE A 42 -7.55 12.35 6.84
N GLU A 43 -8.61 13.14 6.88
CA GLU A 43 -9.94 12.69 7.31
C GLU A 43 -10.77 12.37 6.06
N TRP A 44 -10.92 11.07 5.78
CA TRP A 44 -11.70 10.59 4.65
C TRP A 44 -12.36 9.25 4.97
N GLU A 45 -13.69 9.26 5.06
CA GLU A 45 -14.53 8.12 5.46
C GLU A 45 -14.32 6.86 4.60
N SER A 46 -13.95 7.03 3.33
CA SER A 46 -13.67 5.91 2.42
C SER A 46 -12.21 5.46 2.46
N SER A 47 -11.44 5.90 3.46
CA SER A 47 -10.07 5.46 3.66
C SER A 47 -9.79 4.97 5.06
N SER A 48 -8.91 3.97 5.16
CA SER A 48 -8.44 3.44 6.43
C SER A 48 -6.92 3.20 6.41
N ILE A 49 -6.30 3.35 7.57
CA ILE A 49 -4.88 3.05 7.78
C ILE A 49 -4.80 1.94 8.83
N HIS A 50 -4.12 0.87 8.49
CA HIS A 50 -3.89 -0.27 9.35
C HIS A 50 -2.40 -0.49 9.53
N TYR A 51 -2.05 -1.17 10.62
CA TYR A 51 -0.71 -1.62 10.91
C TYR A 51 -0.67 -3.14 11.05
N ALA A 52 0.46 -3.72 10.67
CA ALA A 52 0.82 -5.07 11.05
C ALA A 52 2.36 -5.20 11.15
N PRO A 53 2.88 -6.08 12.02
CA PRO A 53 4.31 -6.34 12.10
C PRO A 53 4.88 -6.98 10.83
N THR A 54 4.05 -7.73 10.11
CA THR A 54 4.38 -8.37 8.83
C THR A 54 3.17 -8.31 7.90
N VAL A 55 3.39 -8.41 6.60
CA VAL A 55 2.30 -8.67 5.65
C VAL A 55 1.88 -10.15 5.76
N SER A 56 0.57 -10.41 5.70
CA SER A 56 0.02 -11.76 5.69
C SER A 56 -1.29 -11.81 4.89
N ALA A 57 -1.61 -12.98 4.33
CA ALA A 57 -2.83 -13.16 3.56
C ALA A 57 -4.10 -12.89 4.39
N ASP A 58 -4.12 -13.34 5.65
CA ASP A 58 -5.25 -13.11 6.56
C ASP A 58 -5.43 -11.62 6.83
N LYS A 59 -4.32 -10.88 7.01
CA LYS A 59 -4.42 -9.44 7.24
C LYS A 59 -4.95 -8.71 6.01
N LEU A 60 -4.54 -9.11 4.81
CA LEU A 60 -5.05 -8.53 3.56
C LEU A 60 -6.54 -8.79 3.37
N LYS A 61 -7.04 -9.99 3.70
CA LYS A 61 -8.49 -10.31 3.66
C LYS A 61 -9.30 -9.53 4.68
N ASP A 62 -8.76 -9.38 5.89
CA ASP A 62 -9.39 -8.65 6.99
C ASP A 62 -9.62 -7.17 6.63
N ILE A 63 -8.60 -6.51 6.08
CA ILE A 63 -8.66 -5.07 5.78
C ILE A 63 -9.24 -4.76 4.40
N THR A 64 -9.25 -5.72 3.47
CA THR A 64 -9.70 -5.51 2.09
C THR A 64 -10.68 -6.61 1.67
N PRO A 65 -11.97 -6.51 2.02
CA PRO A 65 -12.96 -7.53 1.70
C PRO A 65 -13.19 -7.75 0.19
N ASN A 66 -12.87 -6.74 -0.65
CA ASN A 66 -12.96 -6.82 -2.12
C ASN A 66 -11.57 -6.89 -2.78
N LEU A 67 -10.63 -7.62 -2.18
CA LEU A 67 -9.24 -7.72 -2.63
C LEU A 67 -9.11 -8.08 -4.11
N ALA A 68 -9.92 -9.00 -4.61
CA ALA A 68 -9.89 -9.45 -6.02
C ALA A 68 -10.24 -8.35 -7.03
N HIS A 69 -10.80 -7.21 -6.60
CA HIS A 69 -11.10 -6.05 -7.42
C HIS A 69 -10.28 -4.81 -7.04
N SER A 70 -9.24 -4.99 -6.23
CA SER A 70 -8.40 -3.90 -5.73
C SER A 70 -7.03 -3.93 -6.39
N ASP A 71 -6.49 -2.76 -6.72
CA ASP A 71 -5.09 -2.61 -7.12
C ASP A 71 -4.21 -2.49 -5.86
N LEU A 72 -3.14 -3.28 -5.79
CA LEU A 72 -2.19 -3.23 -4.69
C LEU A 72 -0.95 -2.43 -5.10
N TYR A 73 -0.74 -1.32 -4.42
CA TYR A 73 0.48 -0.54 -4.55
C TYR A 73 1.42 -0.83 -3.39
N VAL A 74 2.61 -1.37 -3.67
CA VAL A 74 3.58 -1.76 -2.65
C VAL A 74 4.88 -0.99 -2.81
N CYS A 75 5.47 -0.58 -1.68
CA CYS A 75 6.78 0.06 -1.65
C CYS A 75 7.60 -0.46 -0.47
N GLY A 76 8.81 -0.91 -0.74
CA GLY A 76 9.73 -1.42 0.28
C GLY A 76 10.88 -2.23 -0.35
N PRO A 77 11.68 -2.91 0.49
CA PRO A 77 12.77 -3.78 0.03
C PRO A 77 12.27 -4.94 -0.86
N ALA A 78 13.14 -5.49 -1.70
CA ALA A 78 12.79 -6.57 -2.64
C ALA A 78 12.16 -7.79 -1.94
N ASP A 79 12.71 -8.21 -0.79
CA ASP A 79 12.18 -9.34 -0.02
C ASP A 79 10.77 -9.08 0.53
N PHE A 80 10.50 -7.83 0.92
CA PHE A 80 9.18 -7.41 1.37
C PHE A 80 8.16 -7.42 0.21
N ILE A 81 8.57 -6.96 -0.98
CA ILE A 81 7.72 -7.01 -2.18
C ILE A 81 7.38 -8.46 -2.52
N ALA A 82 8.36 -9.36 -2.54
CA ALA A 82 8.14 -10.78 -2.80
C ALA A 82 7.18 -11.40 -1.79
N THR A 83 7.38 -11.13 -0.48
CA THR A 83 6.48 -11.60 0.59
C THR A 83 5.06 -11.05 0.41
N THR A 84 4.93 -9.80 -0.04
CA THR A 84 3.64 -9.15 -0.28
C THR A 84 2.91 -9.76 -1.49
N GLU A 85 3.63 -10.08 -2.58
CA GLU A 85 3.06 -10.79 -3.73
C GLU A 85 2.50 -12.16 -3.32
N GLU A 86 3.27 -12.93 -2.55
CA GLU A 86 2.84 -14.24 -2.07
C GLU A 86 1.60 -14.12 -1.18
N ALA A 87 1.59 -13.15 -0.27
CA ALA A 87 0.44 -12.87 0.59
C ALA A 87 -0.80 -12.45 -0.20
N LEU A 88 -0.66 -11.62 -1.23
CA LEU A 88 -1.76 -11.19 -2.11
C LEU A 88 -2.38 -12.38 -2.85
N VAL A 89 -1.54 -13.23 -3.46
CA VAL A 89 -2.00 -14.43 -4.18
C VAL A 89 -2.70 -15.41 -3.23
N ALA A 90 -2.11 -15.67 -2.05
CA ALA A 90 -2.74 -16.50 -1.02
C ALA A 90 -4.04 -15.89 -0.47
N ALA A 91 -4.18 -14.56 -0.57
CA ALA A 91 -5.39 -13.86 -0.21
C ALA A 91 -6.49 -13.88 -1.29
N GLY A 92 -6.18 -14.40 -2.49
CA GLY A 92 -7.11 -14.49 -3.62
C GLY A 92 -7.01 -13.35 -4.62
N GLY A 93 -5.98 -12.52 -4.54
CA GLY A 93 -5.66 -11.50 -5.54
C GLY A 93 -4.86 -12.05 -6.73
N SER A 94 -4.73 -11.26 -7.79
CA SER A 94 -3.88 -11.55 -8.94
C SER A 94 -2.56 -10.78 -8.87
N LYS A 95 -1.48 -11.37 -9.40
CA LYS A 95 -0.20 -10.67 -9.58
C LYS A 95 -0.32 -9.47 -10.53
N ASP A 96 -1.27 -9.49 -11.46
CA ASP A 96 -1.46 -8.37 -12.40
C ASP A 96 -1.97 -7.09 -11.71
N GLN A 97 -2.44 -7.19 -10.47
CA GLN A 97 -2.95 -6.08 -9.66
C GLN A 97 -1.84 -5.41 -8.84
N ILE A 98 -0.60 -5.94 -8.84
CA ILE A 98 0.47 -5.39 -8.03
C ILE A 98 1.29 -4.37 -8.80
N HIS A 99 1.44 -3.19 -8.19
CA HIS A 99 2.25 -2.10 -8.69
C HIS A 99 3.35 -1.81 -7.68
N VAL A 100 4.57 -2.17 -8.07
CA VAL A 100 5.76 -2.00 -7.23
C VAL A 100 6.37 -0.62 -7.45
N TYR A 101 6.49 0.14 -6.38
CA TYR A 101 7.28 1.37 -6.31
C TYR A 101 8.53 1.09 -5.50
N SER A 102 9.70 1.23 -6.12
CA SER A 102 10.99 1.05 -5.44
C SER A 102 11.72 2.37 -5.35
N PHE A 103 12.30 2.65 -4.19
CA PHE A 103 13.31 3.70 -4.04
C PHE A 103 14.73 3.21 -4.36
N ASP A 104 14.92 1.89 -4.53
CA ASP A 104 16.15 1.31 -5.03
C ASP A 104 16.22 1.47 -6.55
N ASN A 105 17.01 2.45 -6.98
CA ASN A 105 17.30 2.75 -8.39
C ASN A 105 18.09 1.65 -9.11
N ALA A 106 18.37 0.50 -8.49
CA ALA A 106 19.10 -0.61 -9.10
C ALA A 106 18.42 -1.15 -10.38
N GLN A 107 17.11 -0.99 -10.52
CA GLN A 107 16.38 -1.39 -11.72
C GLN A 107 16.41 -0.40 -12.89
N LEU A 108 16.88 0.85 -12.70
CA LEU A 108 17.02 1.80 -13.82
C LEU A 108 18.09 1.39 -14.83
N GLY A 109 18.99 0.45 -14.48
CA GLY A 109 19.97 -0.12 -15.40
C GLY A 109 19.52 -1.39 -16.14
N ALA A 110 18.41 -2.01 -15.75
CA ALA A 110 18.03 -3.35 -16.23
C ALA A 110 16.86 -3.37 -17.24
N ARG A 111 16.07 -2.29 -17.33
CA ARG A 111 15.11 -2.13 -18.44
C ARG A 111 15.80 -1.46 -19.63
N LYS A 112 16.49 -2.26 -20.44
CA LYS A 112 16.79 -1.85 -21.82
C LYS A 112 15.46 -1.59 -22.53
N ILE A 113 15.35 -0.41 -23.13
CA ILE A 113 14.33 -0.10 -24.12
C ILE A 113 14.83 -0.74 -25.42
N GLU A 114 14.38 -1.95 -25.74
CA GLU A 114 14.31 -2.52 -27.10
C GLU A 114 13.12 -3.45 -27.20
#